data_AF-A0A351DUE7-F1
#
_entry.id   AF-A0A351DUE7-F1
#
_cell.length_a   1.000
_cell.length_b   1.000
_cell.length_c   1.000
_cell.angle_alpha   90.00
_cell.angle_beta   90.00
_cell.angle_gamma   90.00
#
_symmetry.space_group_name_H-M   'P 1'
#
loop_
_entity.id
_entity.type
_entity.pdbx_description
1 polymer ?
#
loop_
_entity_poly.entity_id
_entity_poly.type
_entity_poly.pdbx_seq_one_letter_code
_entity_poly.pdbx_strand_id
1 'polypeptide(L)'
;MKNIVSLMMAFGCCLGLATAQLNPLSSTGYATEAPVGYWLSSEVVTTHTGGELDGMTTYQIYMNMLNANDFLSSCSGDSNNPMEITSSTGSWYNNSFNASWNTSGINPALLPVFPELAYDSYLTIGLSESSLTLPYPQAVFGEVDATQEFVNGPGENFIVNDNIGGSWFGLFNEDPTWPNYAGDDLKVLVAQFTTEGSMSGFIQVQVFQEADQSQEFRDRLPICVGDECGGCTDETASNYDAEALYDDGSCVSDVAGCTDAEACNYDADATIDDGSCLELDCAGDCGGGAALDVCGVCDGPGAVLDCGCSDIPEGDCDCDGNQEDAIGVCGGDCTEDANGNGICDNEEQGCTDEAACNYDSSAAFDDGSCLTLDCAGVCGGDAVEDECGVCGGNGPDGDCGCDDIPEGACNCAGDVLDECGVCGGEGIAEGACDCDGNVLDECGVCGGEGIA
;
A
#
# COMPACT_ATOMS: atom_id res chain seq x y z
N MET A 1 93.13 21.21 10.53
CA MET A 1 93.23 21.35 9.06
C MET A 1 92.24 20.37 8.44
N LYS A 2 91.37 20.93 7.59
CA LYS A 2 90.41 20.34 6.65
C LYS A 2 90.54 18.84 6.35
N ASN A 3 89.41 18.12 6.27
CA ASN A 3 88.84 17.79 4.95
C ASN A 3 87.40 17.24 5.05
N ILE A 4 86.55 17.84 4.21
CA ILE A 4 85.25 17.40 3.76
C ILE A 4 85.48 16.45 2.58
N VAL A 5 84.74 15.33 2.49
CA VAL A 5 84.32 14.76 1.20
C VAL A 5 82.88 14.23 1.33
N SER A 6 82.07 14.68 0.39
CA SER A 6 80.67 14.35 0.09
C SER A 6 80.55 13.03 -0.68
N LEU A 7 79.40 12.35 -0.61
CA LEU A 7 78.52 12.04 -1.77
C LEU A 7 77.81 10.67 -1.69
N MET A 8 76.47 10.77 -1.62
CA MET A 8 75.35 9.98 -2.19
C MET A 8 75.39 8.44 -2.35
N MET A 9 74.29 7.85 -1.84
CA MET A 9 73.38 6.84 -2.43
C MET A 9 73.96 5.58 -3.11
N ALA A 10 73.56 4.41 -2.60
CA ALA A 10 72.58 3.54 -3.27
C ALA A 10 72.24 2.28 -2.46
N PHE A 11 70.94 2.06 -2.28
CA PHE A 11 70.18 0.80 -2.35
C PHE A 11 70.65 -0.48 -1.62
N GLY A 12 69.74 -0.95 -0.75
CA GLY A 12 69.33 -2.36 -0.72
C GLY A 12 69.67 -3.13 0.55
N CYS A 13 68.72 -3.23 1.49
CA CYS A 13 68.03 -4.49 1.82
C CYS A 13 67.12 -4.29 3.04
N CYS A 14 65.86 -4.67 2.87
CA CYS A 14 64.79 -4.72 3.87
C CYS A 14 64.91 -6.07 4.62
N LEU A 15 64.93 -6.11 5.96
CA LEU A 15 63.90 -6.68 6.87
C LEU A 15 64.65 -7.57 7.88
N GLY A 16 64.35 -7.63 9.18
CA GLY A 16 63.36 -6.95 9.99
C GLY A 16 63.63 -7.34 11.46
N LEU A 17 63.58 -6.38 12.36
CA LEU A 17 63.55 -6.58 13.81
C LEU A 17 62.32 -5.81 14.29
N ALA A 18 61.29 -6.55 14.71
CA ALA A 18 60.09 -5.99 15.31
C ALA A 18 60.49 -5.28 16.60
N THR A 19 60.19 -3.98 16.67
CA THR A 19 60.28 -3.19 17.90
C THR A 19 58.86 -2.94 18.38
N ALA A 20 58.58 -3.37 19.61
CA ALA A 20 57.36 -3.02 20.33
C ALA A 20 57.30 -1.48 20.43
N GLN A 21 56.27 -0.88 19.84
CA GLN A 21 55.99 0.53 20.06
C GLN A 21 55.19 0.67 21.34
N LEU A 22 55.89 1.05 22.42
CA LEU A 22 55.30 1.80 23.52
C LEU A 22 54.82 3.13 22.93
N ASN A 23 53.52 3.31 22.74
CA ASN A 23 52.95 4.58 22.33
C ASN A 23 52.48 5.33 23.59
N PRO A 24 53.20 6.37 24.05
CA PRO A 24 52.70 7.24 25.11
C PRO A 24 51.57 8.11 24.53
N LEU A 25 50.48 8.23 25.29
CA LEU A 25 49.31 9.08 25.04
C LEU A 25 49.70 10.38 24.32
N SER A 26 49.34 10.49 23.04
CA SER A 26 49.43 11.73 22.27
C SER A 26 48.03 12.19 21.87
N SER A 27 47.65 13.35 22.40
CA SER A 27 46.56 14.17 21.88
C SER A 27 46.67 14.33 20.36
N THR A 28 45.55 14.15 19.66
CA THR A 28 45.31 14.30 18.21
C THR A 28 45.77 13.15 17.31
N GLY A 29 44.87 12.17 17.11
CA GLY A 29 44.99 11.15 16.05
C GLY A 29 44.16 9.90 16.35
N TYR A 30 42.86 9.95 16.02
CA TYR A 30 41.92 8.81 15.97
C TYR A 30 41.66 8.04 17.27
N ALA A 31 40.98 8.66 18.24
CA ALA A 31 40.00 7.90 19.02
C ALA A 31 38.68 8.11 18.27
N THR A 32 38.27 7.16 17.44
CA THR A 32 36.88 7.15 16.95
C THR A 32 36.00 6.81 18.15
N GLU A 33 34.89 7.52 18.29
CA GLU A 33 33.80 7.10 19.20
C GLU A 33 33.43 5.64 18.91
N ALA A 34 32.90 4.95 19.90
CA ALA A 34 32.44 3.59 19.71
C ALA A 34 31.44 3.58 18.56
N PRO A 35 31.55 2.63 17.60
CA PRO A 35 30.46 2.42 16.66
C PRO A 35 29.16 2.16 17.42
N VAL A 36 28.06 2.46 16.77
CA VAL A 36 26.72 2.23 17.32
C VAL A 36 26.54 0.76 17.70
N GLY A 37 25.97 0.50 18.89
CA GLY A 37 25.70 -0.85 19.38
C GLY A 37 26.82 -1.52 20.19
N TYR A 38 27.83 -0.78 20.67
CA TYR A 38 28.77 -1.25 21.71
C TYR A 38 28.42 -0.63 23.06
N TRP A 39 28.28 -1.42 24.13
CA TRP A 39 27.90 -0.89 25.44
C TRP A 39 28.39 -1.74 26.62
N LEU A 40 28.45 -1.13 27.81
CA LEU A 40 28.72 -1.84 29.06
C LEU A 40 27.43 -2.14 29.81
N SER A 41 27.12 -3.42 29.99
CA SER A 41 26.00 -3.86 30.82
C SER A 41 26.48 -4.35 32.18
N SER A 42 25.64 -4.16 33.19
CA SER A 42 25.77 -4.68 34.54
C SER A 42 24.59 -5.63 34.78
N GLU A 43 24.91 -6.91 34.85
CA GLU A 43 23.95 -7.99 35.08
C GLU A 43 23.99 -8.41 36.55
N VAL A 44 22.81 -8.62 37.15
CA VAL A 44 22.71 -9.17 38.51
C VAL A 44 22.91 -10.68 38.45
N VAL A 45 24.00 -11.17 39.04
CA VAL A 45 24.28 -12.61 39.16
C VAL A 45 23.38 -13.23 40.22
N THR A 46 23.34 -12.62 41.40
CA THR A 46 22.50 -13.06 42.52
C THR A 46 22.38 -11.97 43.59
N THR A 47 21.25 -11.94 44.27
CA THR A 47 21.08 -11.22 45.55
C THR A 47 21.19 -12.24 46.67
N HIS A 48 22.15 -12.02 47.56
CA HIS A 48 22.48 -12.96 48.62
C HIS A 48 21.51 -12.84 49.79
N THR A 49 21.06 -14.00 50.29
CA THR A 49 20.19 -14.09 51.47
C THR A 49 20.80 -15.08 52.47
N GLY A 50 21.09 -14.61 53.67
CA GLY A 50 21.84 -15.31 54.70
C GLY A 50 23.36 -15.42 54.43
N GLY A 51 24.10 -15.86 55.45
CA GLY A 51 25.56 -16.00 55.38
C GLY A 51 26.31 -14.68 55.60
N GLU A 52 27.56 -14.64 55.11
CA GLU A 52 28.44 -13.46 55.21
C GLU A 52 28.04 -12.34 54.24
N LEU A 53 27.41 -12.69 53.12
CA LEU A 53 27.01 -11.77 52.05
C LEU A 53 25.53 -11.32 52.17
N ASP A 54 24.86 -11.60 53.30
CA ASP A 54 23.42 -11.32 53.45
C ASP A 54 23.08 -9.85 53.16
N GLY A 55 22.17 -9.61 52.21
CA GLY A 55 21.79 -8.27 51.78
C GLY A 55 22.68 -7.65 50.70
N MET A 56 23.77 -8.31 50.30
CA MET A 56 24.59 -7.89 49.16
C MET A 56 24.07 -8.45 47.84
N THR A 57 24.37 -7.76 46.75
CA THR A 57 24.10 -8.19 45.38
C THR A 57 25.42 -8.29 44.62
N THR A 58 25.61 -9.40 43.91
CA THR A 58 26.74 -9.59 43.00
C THR A 58 26.35 -9.16 41.60
N TYR A 59 27.13 -8.25 41.05
CA TYR A 59 27.02 -7.70 39.70
C TYR A 59 28.18 -8.18 38.85
N GLN A 60 27.91 -8.57 37.61
CA GLN A 60 28.93 -8.79 36.59
C GLN A 60 28.79 -7.72 35.52
N ILE A 61 29.91 -7.09 35.18
CA ILE A 61 29.96 -6.03 34.18
C ILE A 61 30.53 -6.63 32.90
N TYR A 62 29.78 -6.52 31.81
CA TYR A 62 30.13 -7.04 30.50
C TYR A 62 30.32 -5.92 29.51
N MET A 63 31.29 -6.07 28.63
CA MET A 63 31.37 -5.34 27.38
C MET A 63 30.60 -6.12 26.32
N ASN A 64 29.51 -5.56 25.83
CA ASN A 64 28.70 -6.11 24.74
C ASN A 64 29.22 -5.56 23.42
N MET A 65 29.44 -6.46 22.47
CA MET A 65 30.08 -6.19 21.19
C MET A 65 29.20 -6.70 20.04
N LEU A 66 29.59 -6.39 18.80
CA LEU A 66 28.74 -6.66 17.63
C LEU A 66 29.10 -7.95 16.91
N ASN A 67 30.39 -8.34 16.93
CA ASN A 67 30.91 -9.49 16.21
C ASN A 67 31.65 -10.43 17.14
N ALA A 68 31.56 -11.73 16.89
CA ALA A 68 32.20 -12.76 17.71
C ALA A 68 33.73 -12.63 17.79
N ASN A 69 34.36 -12.06 16.75
CA ASN A 69 35.80 -11.83 16.71
C ASN A 69 36.21 -10.45 17.25
N ASP A 70 35.28 -9.63 17.74
CA ASP A 70 35.66 -8.39 18.40
C ASP A 70 36.50 -8.70 19.64
N PHE A 71 37.62 -7.99 19.79
CA PHE A 71 38.62 -8.25 20.81
C PHE A 71 38.69 -7.06 21.77
N LEU A 72 38.29 -7.27 23.02
CA LEU A 72 38.47 -6.28 24.08
C LEU A 72 39.94 -6.24 24.51
N SER A 73 40.65 -5.18 24.12
CA SER A 73 42.07 -5.03 24.41
C SER A 73 42.33 -4.46 25.79
N SER A 74 41.63 -3.39 26.18
CA SER A 74 41.90 -2.74 27.47
C SER A 74 40.70 -2.00 28.04
N CYS A 75 40.76 -1.81 29.35
CA CYS A 75 39.92 -0.88 30.10
C CYS A 75 40.85 0.11 30.80
N SER A 76 40.63 1.40 30.60
CA SER A 76 41.51 2.47 31.06
C SER A 76 40.75 3.67 31.62
N GLY A 77 41.48 4.55 32.29
CA GLY A 77 41.03 5.88 32.69
C GLY A 77 42.19 6.84 32.80
N ASP A 78 41.93 8.12 32.57
CA ASP A 78 42.86 9.23 32.77
C ASP A 78 42.12 10.54 33.08
N SER A 79 42.84 11.66 33.18
CA SER A 79 42.24 12.96 33.50
C SER A 79 41.35 13.57 32.42
N ASN A 80 41.46 13.12 31.16
CA ASN A 80 40.58 13.54 30.07
C ASN A 80 39.37 12.60 29.95
N ASN A 81 39.58 11.30 30.17
CA ASN A 81 38.56 10.26 30.11
C ASN A 81 38.56 9.49 31.44
N PRO A 82 37.95 10.06 32.50
CA PRO A 82 38.00 9.46 33.82
C PRO A 82 37.22 8.15 33.85
N MET A 83 37.85 7.11 34.40
CA MET A 83 37.18 5.86 34.72
C MET A 83 36.72 5.91 36.16
N GLU A 84 35.46 5.56 36.38
CA GLU A 84 34.81 5.59 37.68
C GLU A 84 33.98 4.33 37.80
N ILE A 85 34.25 3.49 38.80
CA ILE A 85 33.40 2.35 39.15
C ILE A 85 33.03 2.53 40.61
N THR A 86 31.77 2.80 40.85
CA THR A 86 31.29 3.22 42.16
C THR A 86 30.14 2.37 42.63
N SER A 87 30.13 2.05 43.92
CA SER A 87 28.94 1.58 44.62
C SER A 87 28.24 2.76 45.29
N SER A 88 26.91 2.75 45.27
CA SER A 88 26.08 3.69 46.04
C SER A 88 26.33 3.64 47.55
N THR A 89 26.90 2.56 48.10
CA THR A 89 27.33 2.46 49.51
C THR A 89 28.80 2.81 49.73
N GLY A 90 29.55 3.06 48.64
CA GLY A 90 30.98 3.41 48.66
C GLY A 90 31.94 2.24 48.82
N SER A 91 31.45 1.03 49.07
CA SER A 91 32.29 -0.15 49.30
C SER A 91 31.77 -1.43 48.65
N TRP A 92 32.66 -2.39 48.44
CA TRP A 92 32.35 -3.74 47.98
C TRP A 92 33.11 -4.80 48.76
N TYR A 93 32.64 -6.03 48.65
CA TYR A 93 33.19 -7.19 49.32
C TYR A 93 34.47 -7.68 48.62
N ASN A 94 35.56 -7.86 49.38
CA ASN A 94 36.69 -8.69 48.95
C ASN A 94 36.91 -9.87 49.91
N ASN A 95 37.07 -11.06 49.34
CA ASN A 95 37.33 -12.29 50.06
C ASN A 95 38.83 -12.44 50.37
N SER A 96 39.15 -12.75 51.63
CA SER A 96 40.55 -12.91 52.08
C SER A 96 41.34 -14.05 51.41
N PHE A 97 40.67 -15.01 50.74
CA PHE A 97 41.33 -16.08 50.01
C PHE A 97 41.73 -15.69 48.59
N ASN A 98 41.17 -14.62 48.02
CA ASN A 98 41.70 -14.05 46.80
C ASN A 98 42.84 -13.07 47.15
N ALA A 99 44.07 -13.48 46.85
CA ALA A 99 45.26 -12.67 47.08
C ALA A 99 45.68 -11.84 45.85
N SER A 100 44.78 -11.66 44.89
CA SER A 100 45.03 -10.97 43.62
C SER A 100 43.90 -10.01 43.29
N TRP A 101 44.19 -8.96 42.53
CA TRP A 101 43.19 -7.99 42.07
C TRP A 101 42.29 -8.52 40.94
N ASN A 102 42.64 -9.69 40.39
CA ASN A 102 41.94 -10.36 39.30
C ASN A 102 41.64 -11.82 39.64
N THR A 103 41.04 -12.53 38.67
CA THR A 103 40.61 -13.93 38.82
C THR A 103 41.72 -14.94 39.09
N SER A 104 43.00 -14.58 38.95
CA SER A 104 44.10 -15.51 39.24
C SER A 104 44.16 -15.99 40.69
N GLY A 105 43.57 -15.25 41.64
CA GLY A 105 43.47 -15.68 43.03
C GLY A 105 42.19 -16.45 43.37
N ILE A 106 41.25 -16.59 42.44
CA ILE A 106 40.03 -17.40 42.63
C ILE A 106 40.33 -18.85 42.29
N ASN A 107 40.74 -19.63 43.29
CA ASN A 107 41.09 -21.04 43.12
C ASN A 107 39.83 -21.95 43.12
N PRO A 108 39.49 -22.63 42.01
CA PRO A 108 38.32 -23.50 41.92
C PRO A 108 38.28 -24.63 42.95
N ALA A 109 39.44 -25.08 43.42
CA ALA A 109 39.53 -26.13 44.43
C ALA A 109 39.05 -25.68 45.83
N LEU A 110 38.98 -24.37 46.08
CA LEU A 110 38.50 -23.80 47.34
C LEU A 110 36.99 -23.55 47.36
N LEU A 111 36.36 -23.41 46.19
CA LEU A 111 34.93 -23.09 46.07
C LEU A 111 33.98 -24.07 46.79
N PRO A 112 34.23 -25.40 46.84
CA PRO A 112 33.35 -26.32 47.58
C PRO A 112 33.41 -26.15 49.10
N VAL A 113 34.46 -25.50 49.62
CA VAL A 113 34.68 -25.27 51.06
C VAL A 113 34.37 -23.83 51.44
N PHE A 114 34.64 -22.89 50.53
CA PHE A 114 34.43 -21.44 50.69
C PHE A 114 33.65 -20.93 49.46
N PRO A 115 32.32 -21.16 49.41
CA PRO A 115 31.51 -20.76 48.26
C PRO A 115 31.47 -19.23 48.07
N GLU A 116 31.69 -18.46 49.12
CA GLU A 116 31.72 -16.99 49.09
C GLU A 116 32.86 -16.44 48.20
N LEU A 117 33.93 -17.23 47.98
CA LEU A 117 35.03 -16.86 47.09
C LEU A 117 34.60 -16.69 45.63
N ALA A 118 33.52 -17.37 45.20
CA ALA A 118 32.97 -17.18 43.84
C ALA A 118 32.35 -15.79 43.65
N TYR A 119 31.98 -15.13 44.74
CA TYR A 119 31.32 -13.81 44.74
C TYR A 119 32.27 -12.70 45.16
N ASP A 120 33.57 -12.94 45.08
CA ASP A 120 34.57 -11.94 45.32
C ASP A 120 34.52 -10.81 44.27
N SER A 121 34.97 -9.61 44.63
CA SER A 121 35.08 -8.49 43.68
C SER A 121 36.45 -8.52 43.00
N TYR A 122 36.48 -8.38 41.68
CA TYR A 122 37.71 -8.44 40.90
C TYR A 122 37.55 -7.76 39.54
N LEU A 123 38.69 -7.39 38.94
CA LEU A 123 38.77 -6.97 37.54
C LEU A 123 39.23 -8.14 36.67
N THR A 124 38.75 -8.19 35.43
CA THR A 124 39.08 -9.27 34.51
C THR A 124 38.98 -8.83 33.06
N ILE A 125 39.37 -9.72 32.15
CA ILE A 125 38.94 -9.69 30.76
C ILE A 125 38.58 -11.13 30.38
N GLY A 126 37.28 -11.43 30.35
CA GLY A 126 36.64 -12.68 29.94
C GLY A 126 36.78 -13.89 30.86
N LEU A 127 37.57 -13.80 31.93
CA LEU A 127 37.69 -14.89 32.91
C LEU A 127 36.82 -14.62 34.14
N SER A 128 36.14 -15.65 34.66
CA SER A 128 35.40 -15.58 35.94
C SER A 128 36.10 -16.30 37.09
N GLU A 129 37.13 -17.09 36.81
CA GLU A 129 37.91 -17.86 37.79
C GLU A 129 39.34 -18.08 37.30
N SER A 130 40.21 -18.64 38.15
CA SER A 130 41.59 -18.92 37.75
C SER A 130 41.64 -19.99 36.64
N SER A 131 42.51 -19.78 35.66
CA SER A 131 42.79 -20.71 34.57
C SER A 131 44.26 -21.12 34.54
N LEU A 132 44.53 -22.37 34.17
CA LEU A 132 45.90 -22.86 33.95
C LEU A 132 46.36 -22.69 32.50
N THR A 133 45.44 -22.40 31.59
CA THR A 133 45.69 -22.39 30.14
C THR A 133 45.46 -21.03 29.51
N LEU A 134 44.61 -20.19 30.11
CA LEU A 134 44.26 -18.88 29.60
C LEU A 134 45.04 -17.77 30.32
N PRO A 135 45.39 -16.69 29.62
CA PRO A 135 46.13 -15.57 30.19
C PRO A 135 45.24 -14.68 31.06
N TYR A 136 45.85 -14.04 32.05
CA TYR A 136 45.21 -13.02 32.88
C TYR A 136 45.51 -11.62 32.34
N PRO A 137 44.60 -10.64 32.54
CA PRO A 137 44.90 -9.26 32.19
C PRO A 137 46.11 -8.76 32.98
N GLN A 138 46.93 -7.97 32.31
CA GLN A 138 47.99 -7.19 32.94
C GLN A 138 47.40 -5.86 33.41
N ALA A 139 48.03 -5.22 34.39
CA ALA A 139 47.59 -3.91 34.86
C ALA A 139 48.75 -2.97 35.10
N VAL A 140 48.51 -1.69 34.83
CA VAL A 140 49.39 -0.57 35.14
C VAL A 140 48.51 0.53 35.70
N PHE A 141 48.61 0.80 36.99
CA PHE A 141 47.88 1.89 37.64
C PHE A 141 48.87 2.94 38.15
N GLY A 142 48.50 4.21 37.99
CA GLY A 142 49.27 5.35 38.44
C GLY A 142 49.13 5.59 39.94
N GLU A 143 48.22 6.50 40.31
CA GLU A 143 47.99 6.87 41.71
C GLU A 143 47.10 5.87 42.46
N VAL A 144 46.21 5.18 41.74
CA VAL A 144 45.32 4.15 42.30
C VAL A 144 46.07 2.84 42.50
N ASP A 145 45.92 2.22 43.67
CA ASP A 145 46.46 0.88 43.95
C ASP A 145 45.36 -0.17 43.92
N ALA A 146 45.16 -0.79 42.75
CA ALA A 146 44.17 -1.86 42.60
C ALA A 146 44.41 -3.05 43.55
N THR A 147 45.64 -3.27 44.04
CA THR A 147 45.86 -4.33 45.02
C THR A 147 45.23 -3.99 46.37
N GLN A 148 45.18 -2.70 46.75
CA GLN A 148 44.48 -2.28 47.96
C GLN A 148 42.96 -2.35 47.80
N GLU A 149 42.45 -2.06 46.61
CA GLU A 149 41.00 -2.01 46.36
C GLU A 149 40.34 -3.38 46.16
N PHE A 150 41.12 -4.39 45.77
CA PHE A 150 40.60 -5.73 45.46
C PHE A 150 41.17 -6.84 46.34
N VAL A 151 42.16 -6.57 47.19
CA VAL A 151 42.77 -7.58 48.07
C VAL A 151 42.66 -7.18 49.54
N ASN A 152 42.08 -8.06 50.36
CA ASN A 152 41.97 -7.93 51.82
C ASN A 152 41.30 -6.64 52.32
N GLY A 153 39.97 -6.63 52.36
CA GLY A 153 39.15 -5.57 52.99
C GLY A 153 37.74 -5.58 52.43
N PRO A 154 36.82 -4.70 52.86
CA PRO A 154 35.96 -4.11 51.86
C PRO A 154 36.84 -3.24 50.93
N GLY A 155 36.64 -3.33 49.62
CA GLY A 155 37.22 -2.37 48.70
C GLY A 155 36.39 -1.09 48.64
N GLU A 156 36.95 -0.01 48.11
CA GLU A 156 36.29 1.28 47.98
C GLU A 156 36.14 1.67 46.49
N ASN A 157 35.32 2.69 46.21
CA ASN A 157 35.10 3.20 44.86
C ASN A 157 36.42 3.37 44.04
N PHE A 158 36.44 2.81 42.84
CA PHE A 158 37.62 2.74 41.98
C PHE A 158 37.59 3.87 40.95
N ILE A 159 38.41 4.90 41.17
CA ILE A 159 38.37 6.16 40.41
C ILE A 159 39.76 6.45 39.86
N VAL A 160 39.89 6.43 38.53
CA VAL A 160 41.13 6.78 37.81
C VAL A 160 40.85 8.02 36.95
N ASN A 161 41.22 9.20 37.47
CA ASN A 161 40.95 10.50 36.86
C ASN A 161 42.17 11.45 36.89
N ASP A 162 43.36 10.90 37.08
CA ASP A 162 44.61 11.65 37.17
C ASP A 162 45.40 11.63 35.85
N ASN A 163 46.46 12.44 35.76
CA ASN A 163 47.28 12.58 34.55
C ASN A 163 48.20 11.37 34.27
N ILE A 164 48.44 10.52 35.26
CA ILE A 164 49.17 9.25 35.09
C ILE A 164 48.21 8.22 34.48
N GLY A 165 46.96 8.23 34.94
CA GLY A 165 45.91 7.32 34.52
C GLY A 165 46.16 5.90 35.02
N GLY A 166 45.48 4.96 34.40
CA GLY A 166 45.62 3.56 34.74
C GLY A 166 44.80 2.68 33.81
N SER A 167 45.22 1.44 33.64
CA SER A 167 44.54 0.47 32.81
C SER A 167 44.81 -0.96 33.24
N TRP A 168 43.86 -1.83 32.92
CA TRP A 168 44.14 -3.26 32.77
C TRP A 168 43.84 -3.68 31.34
N PHE A 169 44.66 -4.59 30.81
CA PHE A 169 44.66 -4.92 29.40
C PHE A 169 45.07 -6.37 29.15
N GLY A 170 44.53 -6.93 28.08
CA GLY A 170 44.98 -8.17 27.48
C GLY A 170 45.92 -7.88 26.31
N LEU A 171 46.89 -8.76 26.11
CA LEU A 171 47.73 -8.71 24.92
C LEU A 171 47.00 -9.33 23.75
N PHE A 172 47.03 -8.66 22.60
CA PHE A 172 46.44 -9.20 21.39
C PHE A 172 46.99 -10.59 21.05
N ASN A 173 46.10 -11.49 20.66
CA ASN A 173 46.44 -12.80 20.15
C ASN A 173 45.43 -13.20 19.07
N GLU A 174 45.91 -13.82 18.00
CA GLU A 174 45.08 -14.29 16.87
C GLU A 174 44.25 -15.55 17.21
N ASP A 175 44.45 -16.16 18.37
CA ASP A 175 43.69 -17.32 18.82
C ASP A 175 42.30 -16.90 19.36
N PRO A 176 41.19 -17.22 18.64
CA PRO A 176 39.84 -16.77 19.00
C PRO A 176 39.30 -17.43 20.28
N THR A 177 40.02 -18.40 20.85
CA THR A 177 39.65 -19.01 22.14
C THR A 177 40.10 -18.18 23.35
N TRP A 178 40.79 -17.07 23.11
CA TRP A 178 41.22 -16.16 24.17
C TRP A 178 40.02 -15.46 24.81
N PRO A 179 40.08 -15.20 26.12
CA PRO A 179 38.94 -14.65 26.87
C PRO A 179 38.59 -13.21 26.46
N ASN A 180 39.49 -12.53 25.75
CA ASN A 180 39.28 -11.20 25.21
C ASN A 180 38.30 -11.13 24.03
N TYR A 181 37.99 -12.27 23.40
CA TYR A 181 37.08 -12.33 22.27
C TYR A 181 35.63 -12.36 22.73
N ALA A 182 34.77 -11.65 22.00
CA ALA A 182 33.33 -11.60 22.25
C ALA A 182 32.64 -12.96 22.17
N GLY A 183 33.15 -13.87 21.33
CA GLY A 183 32.62 -15.22 21.21
C GLY A 183 31.18 -15.27 20.70
N ASP A 184 30.53 -16.43 20.85
CA ASP A 184 29.15 -16.64 20.41
C ASP A 184 28.12 -15.85 21.23
N ASP A 185 28.47 -15.47 22.46
CA ASP A 185 27.65 -14.67 23.37
C ASP A 185 27.82 -13.16 23.19
N LEU A 186 28.71 -12.74 22.28
CA LEU A 186 28.97 -11.35 21.91
C LEU A 186 29.35 -10.46 23.10
N LYS A 187 29.86 -11.05 24.18
CA LYS A 187 30.15 -10.32 25.42
C LYS A 187 31.42 -10.78 26.10
N VAL A 188 32.15 -9.83 26.68
CA VAL A 188 33.36 -10.11 27.47
C VAL A 188 33.16 -9.59 28.88
N LEU A 189 33.36 -10.46 29.87
CA LEU A 189 33.34 -10.07 31.27
C LEU A 189 34.50 -9.10 31.56
N VAL A 190 34.21 -7.97 32.18
CA VAL A 190 35.19 -6.91 32.48
C VAL A 190 35.46 -6.81 33.98
N ALA A 191 34.45 -7.03 34.80
CA ALA A 191 34.59 -7.03 36.25
C ALA A 191 33.44 -7.76 36.94
N GLN A 192 33.67 -8.15 38.20
CA GLN A 192 32.63 -8.58 39.12
C GLN A 192 32.73 -7.75 40.39
N PHE A 193 31.59 -7.34 40.94
CA PHE A 193 31.51 -6.61 42.20
C PHE A 193 30.38 -7.17 43.06
N THR A 194 30.63 -7.33 44.35
CA THR A 194 29.60 -7.69 45.33
C THR A 194 29.44 -6.56 46.33
N THR A 195 28.26 -5.94 46.38
CA THR A 195 28.01 -4.77 47.23
C THR A 195 26.57 -4.75 47.75
N GLU A 196 26.31 -4.07 48.86
CA GLU A 196 24.95 -3.83 49.38
C GLU A 196 24.15 -2.82 48.53
N GLY A 197 24.84 -2.05 47.68
CA GLY A 197 24.26 -1.01 46.85
C GLY A 197 24.05 -1.40 45.39
N SER A 198 23.70 -0.41 44.57
CA SER A 198 23.80 -0.48 43.11
C SER A 198 25.17 0.00 42.62
N MET A 199 25.62 -0.54 41.49
CA MET A 199 26.82 -0.12 40.78
C MET A 199 26.50 0.96 39.73
N SER A 200 27.40 1.92 39.56
CA SER A 200 27.32 2.92 38.50
C SER A 200 28.71 3.44 38.16
N GLY A 201 28.89 3.96 36.95
CA GLY A 201 30.20 4.40 36.54
C GLY A 201 30.40 4.55 35.04
N PHE A 202 31.66 4.76 34.68
CA PHE A 202 32.13 4.84 33.30
C PHE A 202 33.47 4.13 33.18
N ILE A 203 33.68 3.42 32.10
CA ILE A 203 34.96 2.76 31.79
C ILE A 203 35.34 3.17 30.37
N GLN A 204 36.58 3.62 30.18
CA GLN A 204 37.10 3.77 28.83
C GLN A 204 37.57 2.40 28.34
N VAL A 205 37.00 1.91 27.25
CA VAL A 205 37.37 0.63 26.64
C VAL A 205 38.15 0.86 25.36
N GLN A 206 38.97 -0.12 24.99
CA GLN A 206 39.60 -0.23 23.68
C GLN A 206 39.25 -1.58 23.09
N VAL A 207 38.64 -1.58 21.91
CA VAL A 207 38.22 -2.80 21.20
C VAL A 207 38.83 -2.79 19.81
N PHE A 208 39.34 -3.95 19.39
CA PHE A 208 39.73 -4.21 18.00
C PHE A 208 38.58 -4.96 17.33
N GLN A 209 37.98 -4.33 16.33
CA GLN A 209 36.85 -4.90 15.62
C GLN A 209 37.33 -6.03 14.71
N GLU A 210 36.62 -7.16 14.72
CA GLU A 210 36.93 -8.34 13.89
C GLU A 210 38.41 -8.78 13.96
N ALA A 211 39.00 -8.72 15.15
CA ALA A 211 40.41 -9.03 15.42
C ALA A 211 41.44 -8.20 14.61
N ASP A 212 41.06 -7.06 14.04
CA ASP A 212 41.94 -6.18 13.28
C ASP A 212 42.40 -4.99 14.14
N GLN A 213 43.69 -5.00 14.53
CA GLN A 213 44.31 -3.91 15.30
C GLN A 213 44.32 -2.56 14.56
N SER A 214 44.07 -2.53 13.25
CA SER A 214 43.89 -1.27 12.51
C SER A 214 42.47 -0.71 12.59
N GLN A 215 41.50 -1.55 12.95
CA GLN A 215 40.10 -1.19 13.18
C GLN A 215 39.83 -1.09 14.69
N GLU A 216 40.54 -0.18 15.35
CA GLU A 216 40.35 0.07 16.78
C GLU A 216 39.43 1.26 17.04
N PHE A 217 38.70 1.22 18.15
CA PHE A 217 38.11 2.40 18.74
C PHE A 217 38.46 2.47 20.23
N ARG A 218 38.35 3.68 20.79
CA ARG A 218 38.51 3.91 22.22
C ARG A 218 37.46 4.89 22.67
N ASP A 219 36.58 4.44 23.56
CA ASP A 219 35.48 5.26 24.00
C ASP A 219 35.15 5.06 25.47
N ARG A 220 34.59 6.09 26.10
CA ARG A 220 34.21 6.12 27.51
C ARG A 220 32.74 5.76 27.63
N LEU A 221 32.46 4.50 27.94
CA LEU A 221 31.11 3.97 27.99
C LEU A 221 30.55 3.99 29.43
N PRO A 222 29.27 4.32 29.62
CA PRO A 222 28.58 4.23 30.91
C PRO A 222 28.31 2.77 31.27
N ILE A 223 28.36 2.45 32.56
CA ILE A 223 27.96 1.14 33.10
C ILE A 223 26.46 1.17 33.34
N CYS A 224 25.71 0.35 32.60
CA CYS A 224 24.27 0.34 32.66
C CYS A 224 23.70 -0.86 33.38
N VAL A 225 22.64 -0.68 34.16
CA VAL A 225 21.97 -1.80 34.84
C VAL A 225 20.90 -2.36 33.90
N GLY A 226 21.13 -3.57 33.37
CA GLY A 226 20.26 -4.15 32.34
C GLY A 226 20.32 -3.41 31.00
N ASP A 227 19.23 -3.50 30.22
CA ASP A 227 19.11 -2.91 28.87
C ASP A 227 18.49 -1.50 28.88
N GLU A 228 18.25 -0.90 30.05
CA GLU A 228 17.39 0.28 30.20
C GLU A 228 18.06 1.63 29.89
N CYS A 229 19.36 1.65 29.55
CA CYS A 229 20.06 2.91 29.26
C CYS A 229 20.42 3.09 27.76
N GLY A 230 20.11 2.08 26.93
CA GLY A 230 20.32 2.12 25.49
C GLY A 230 19.10 2.72 24.80
N GLY A 231 19.34 3.54 23.79
CA GLY A 231 18.32 4.12 22.94
C GLY A 231 18.96 4.99 21.87
N CYS A 232 18.14 5.60 21.01
CA CYS A 232 18.70 6.45 19.96
C CYS A 232 19.25 7.76 20.53
N THR A 233 20.55 8.00 20.34
CA THR A 233 21.21 9.24 20.80
C THR A 233 21.30 10.32 19.72
N ASP A 234 20.90 10.02 18.49
CA ASP A 234 20.86 10.98 17.39
C ASP A 234 19.64 11.92 17.52
N GLU A 235 19.89 13.19 17.85
CA GLU A 235 18.85 14.23 17.98
C GLU A 235 18.02 14.46 16.71
N THR A 236 18.48 13.97 15.55
CA THR A 236 17.78 14.09 14.27
C THR A 236 16.93 12.88 13.90
N ALA A 237 17.00 11.78 14.68
CA ALA A 237 16.18 10.60 14.46
C ALA A 237 14.78 10.76 15.07
N SER A 238 13.77 10.21 14.40
CA SER A 238 12.37 10.24 14.87
C SER A 238 12.13 9.55 16.21
N ASN A 239 12.99 8.61 16.61
CA ASN A 239 12.92 7.93 17.89
C ASN A 239 14.05 8.33 18.85
N TYR A 240 14.61 9.54 18.69
CA TYR A 240 15.57 10.12 19.63
C TYR A 240 15.08 10.01 21.08
N ASP A 241 15.94 9.49 21.96
CA ASP A 241 15.71 9.38 23.39
C ASP A 241 16.75 10.23 24.15
N ALA A 242 16.27 11.31 24.78
CA ALA A 242 17.11 12.20 25.57
C ALA A 242 17.62 11.57 26.88
N GLU A 243 17.06 10.44 27.31
CA GLU A 243 17.50 9.69 28.49
C GLU A 243 18.50 8.57 28.14
N ALA A 244 18.69 8.25 26.85
CA ALA A 244 19.67 7.27 26.39
C ALA A 244 21.11 7.72 26.70
N LEU A 245 21.89 6.83 27.32
CA LEU A 245 23.28 7.07 27.68
C LEU A 245 24.28 6.55 26.64
N TYR A 246 23.83 5.66 25.75
CA TYR A 246 24.58 5.16 24.59
C TYR A 246 23.63 4.84 23.43
N ASP A 247 24.17 4.85 22.22
CA ASP A 247 23.43 4.47 21.02
C ASP A 247 23.37 2.95 20.85
N ASP A 248 22.18 2.38 20.97
CA ASP A 248 21.93 0.94 20.83
C ASP A 248 21.68 0.51 19.38
N GLY A 249 21.74 1.45 18.42
CA GLY A 249 21.42 1.19 17.02
C GLY A 249 19.94 1.15 16.72
N SER A 250 19.09 1.55 17.66
CA SER A 250 17.66 1.71 17.41
C SER A 250 17.33 2.95 16.59
N CYS A 251 18.28 3.88 16.35
CA CYS A 251 18.00 5.12 15.62
C CYS A 251 17.32 4.88 14.27
N VAL A 252 16.11 5.41 14.14
CA VAL A 252 15.33 5.42 12.91
C VAL A 252 15.74 6.67 12.14
N SER A 253 16.48 6.45 11.05
CA SER A 253 16.79 7.53 10.13
C SER A 253 15.50 8.06 9.52
N ASP A 254 15.35 9.39 9.57
CA ASP A 254 14.26 10.10 8.93
C ASP A 254 14.50 10.15 7.43
N VAL A 255 13.92 9.18 6.71
CA VAL A 255 13.94 9.14 5.25
C VAL A 255 12.74 9.95 4.77
N ALA A 256 13.03 11.17 4.34
CA ALA A 256 12.05 12.06 3.73
C ALA A 256 11.70 11.56 2.31
N GLY A 257 10.41 11.34 2.06
CA GLY A 257 9.90 10.93 0.75
C GLY A 257 8.39 10.75 0.78
N CYS A 258 7.79 10.32 -0.33
CA CYS A 258 6.35 10.09 -0.36
C CYS A 258 5.97 8.82 0.39
N THR A 259 5.16 8.95 1.46
CA THR A 259 4.72 7.81 2.28
C THR A 259 3.37 7.23 1.86
N ASP A 260 2.68 7.85 0.91
CA ASP A 260 1.39 7.39 0.41
C ASP A 260 1.58 6.24 -0.59
N ALA A 261 1.11 5.04 -0.24
CA ALA A 261 1.23 3.85 -1.08
C ALA A 261 0.39 3.91 -2.37
N GLU A 262 -0.56 4.83 -2.48
CA GLU A 262 -1.35 5.06 -3.70
C GLU A 262 -0.66 6.06 -4.65
N ALA A 263 0.32 6.84 -4.17
CA ALA A 263 1.05 7.78 -4.99
C ALA A 263 2.02 7.09 -5.96
N CYS A 264 2.21 7.69 -7.13
CA CYS A 264 3.04 7.10 -8.18
C CYS A 264 4.55 7.21 -7.93
N ASN A 265 4.97 8.09 -7.03
CA ASN A 265 6.34 8.21 -6.53
C ASN A 265 6.48 7.75 -5.07
N TYR A 266 5.60 6.85 -4.63
CA TYR A 266 5.72 6.20 -3.33
C TYR A 266 7.14 5.66 -3.10
N ASP A 267 7.71 6.02 -1.95
CA ASP A 267 9.01 5.54 -1.49
C ASP A 267 8.79 4.61 -0.29
N ALA A 268 9.10 3.33 -0.48
CA ALA A 268 8.93 2.31 0.56
C ALA A 268 9.89 2.46 1.74
N ASP A 269 11.00 3.18 1.53
CA ASP A 269 11.98 3.45 2.58
C ASP A 269 11.67 4.75 3.33
N ALA A 270 10.73 5.58 2.85
CA ALA A 270 10.34 6.83 3.48
C ALA A 270 9.60 6.63 4.81
N THR A 271 10.10 7.27 5.86
CA THR A 271 9.52 7.26 7.22
C THR A 271 8.81 8.57 7.55
N ILE A 272 9.03 9.62 6.76
CA ILE A 272 8.42 10.95 6.91
C ILE A 272 7.93 11.45 5.55
N ASP A 273 6.67 11.86 5.49
CA ASP A 273 6.10 12.54 4.32
C ASP A 273 6.70 13.94 4.19
N ASP A 274 7.44 14.15 3.10
CA ASP A 274 8.03 15.45 2.75
C ASP A 274 7.12 16.31 1.87
N GLY A 275 5.90 15.84 1.60
CA GLY A 275 4.94 16.47 0.71
C GLY A 275 5.29 16.33 -0.77
N SER A 276 6.21 15.42 -1.11
CA SER A 276 6.58 15.13 -2.50
C SER A 276 5.60 14.20 -3.22
N CYS A 277 4.58 13.65 -2.55
CA CYS A 277 3.63 12.72 -3.16
C CYS A 277 2.97 13.28 -4.42
N LEU A 278 3.02 12.48 -5.49
CA LEU A 278 2.49 12.79 -6.80
C LEU A 278 1.40 11.80 -7.17
N GLU A 279 0.36 12.34 -7.79
CA GLU A 279 -0.69 11.55 -8.43
C GLU A 279 -0.33 11.26 -9.89
N LEU A 280 -0.88 10.18 -10.43
CA LEU A 280 -0.88 9.95 -11.86
C LEU A 280 -1.79 10.96 -12.54
N ASP A 281 -1.28 11.63 -13.57
CA ASP A 281 -2.13 12.38 -14.47
C ASP A 281 -2.91 11.44 -15.41
N CYS A 282 -3.78 12.01 -16.25
CA CYS A 282 -4.60 11.19 -17.14
C CYS A 282 -3.80 10.49 -18.26
N ALA A 283 -2.53 10.84 -18.48
CA ALA A 283 -1.65 10.22 -19.46
C ALA A 283 -0.84 9.08 -18.83
N GLY A 284 -0.97 8.90 -17.52
CA GLY A 284 -0.19 7.96 -16.75
C GLY A 284 1.20 8.48 -16.39
N ASP A 285 1.43 9.79 -16.50
CA ASP A 285 2.68 10.42 -16.10
C ASP A 285 2.60 10.87 -14.63
N CYS A 286 3.61 10.48 -13.85
CA CYS A 286 3.66 10.75 -12.42
C CYS A 286 3.95 12.23 -12.14
N GLY A 287 3.02 12.93 -11.48
CA GLY A 287 3.08 14.39 -11.28
C GLY A 287 3.03 15.18 -12.59
N GLY A 288 2.51 14.55 -13.65
CA GLY A 288 2.32 15.19 -14.93
C GLY A 288 1.22 16.26 -14.87
N GLY A 289 1.25 17.16 -15.84
CA GLY A 289 0.30 18.29 -15.93
C GLY A 289 -0.95 17.95 -16.74
N ALA A 290 -1.06 16.73 -17.26
CA ALA A 290 -2.07 16.42 -18.24
C ALA A 290 -3.45 16.37 -17.59
N ALA A 291 -4.38 17.14 -18.13
CA ALA A 291 -5.75 17.21 -17.63
C ALA A 291 -6.71 16.61 -18.64
N LEU A 292 -7.79 16.00 -18.15
CA LEU A 292 -8.89 15.59 -19.00
C LEU A 292 -9.58 16.82 -19.59
N ASP A 293 -9.80 16.83 -20.90
CA ASP A 293 -10.64 17.81 -21.55
C ASP A 293 -12.14 17.47 -21.40
N VAL A 294 -13.01 18.31 -21.97
CA VAL A 294 -14.47 18.11 -21.91
C VAL A 294 -14.94 16.83 -22.60
N CYS A 295 -14.13 16.26 -23.49
CA CYS A 295 -14.40 14.99 -24.17
C CYS A 295 -13.83 13.78 -23.41
N GLY A 296 -13.23 13.98 -22.23
CA GLY A 296 -12.60 12.92 -21.44
C GLY A 296 -11.28 12.41 -22.03
N VAL A 297 -10.65 13.18 -22.92
CA VAL A 297 -9.35 12.86 -23.52
C VAL A 297 -8.25 13.58 -22.75
N CYS A 298 -7.17 12.86 -22.43
CA CYS A 298 -6.06 13.43 -21.69
C CYS A 298 -5.18 14.37 -22.51
N ASP A 299 -4.89 15.56 -21.97
CA ASP A 299 -4.20 16.66 -22.67
C ASP A 299 -4.76 16.92 -24.07
N GLY A 300 -6.08 16.72 -24.16
CA GLY A 300 -6.83 16.93 -25.38
C GLY A 300 -6.76 18.42 -25.79
N PRO A 301 -6.85 18.69 -27.09
CA PRO A 301 -6.78 20.05 -27.66
C PRO A 301 -7.86 21.04 -27.18
N GLY A 302 -8.84 20.60 -26.37
CA GLY A 302 -9.91 21.42 -25.84
C GLY A 302 -11.10 21.56 -26.79
N ALA A 303 -12.08 22.35 -26.34
CA ALA A 303 -13.49 22.39 -26.78
C ALA A 303 -13.80 21.97 -28.24
N VAL A 304 -14.64 20.92 -28.35
CA VAL A 304 -15.48 20.44 -29.47
C VAL A 304 -14.79 20.18 -30.82
N LEU A 305 -13.98 21.11 -31.31
CA LEU A 305 -13.39 21.12 -32.65
C LEU A 305 -12.30 20.08 -32.87
N ASP A 306 -11.78 19.46 -31.81
CA ASP A 306 -10.61 18.60 -31.96
C ASP A 306 -10.73 17.27 -31.19
N CYS A 307 -11.97 16.94 -30.79
CA CYS A 307 -12.43 15.57 -30.54
C CYS A 307 -12.69 14.81 -31.87
N GLY A 308 -12.22 15.37 -33.00
CA GLY A 308 -12.37 14.84 -34.37
C GLY A 308 -13.34 15.61 -35.28
N CYS A 309 -13.92 16.73 -34.83
CA CYS A 309 -14.99 17.43 -35.57
C CYS A 309 -14.56 18.77 -36.15
N SER A 310 -14.71 18.93 -37.46
CA SER A 310 -14.23 20.13 -38.17
C SER A 310 -15.14 21.35 -37.99
N ASP A 311 -16.43 21.14 -37.70
CA ASP A 311 -17.51 22.07 -37.30
C ASP A 311 -18.81 21.22 -37.17
N ILE A 312 -19.74 21.54 -36.24
CA ILE A 312 -21.09 20.93 -36.22
C ILE A 312 -21.93 21.64 -37.31
N PRO A 313 -22.37 20.94 -38.36
CA PRO A 313 -23.20 21.53 -39.43
C PRO A 313 -24.52 22.12 -38.90
N GLU A 314 -25.08 23.12 -39.58
CA GLU A 314 -26.36 23.74 -39.22
C GLU A 314 -27.50 22.69 -39.28
N GLY A 315 -28.09 22.39 -38.12
CA GLY A 315 -29.17 21.39 -37.97
C GLY A 315 -28.78 20.19 -37.11
N ASP A 316 -27.48 19.95 -36.89
CA ASP A 316 -27.01 18.83 -36.06
C ASP A 316 -26.86 19.27 -34.60
N CYS A 317 -27.19 18.38 -33.68
CA CYS A 317 -27.16 18.61 -32.24
C CYS A 317 -25.96 17.95 -31.54
N ASP A 318 -25.20 17.08 -32.23
CA ASP A 318 -23.89 16.61 -31.78
C ASP A 318 -22.87 16.33 -32.91
N CYS A 319 -21.66 15.97 -32.49
CA CYS A 319 -20.49 15.70 -33.34
C CYS A 319 -20.58 14.43 -34.19
N ASP A 320 -21.45 13.49 -33.82
CA ASP A 320 -21.72 12.29 -34.61
C ASP A 320 -22.77 12.57 -35.71
N GLY A 321 -23.28 13.82 -35.76
CA GLY A 321 -24.30 14.26 -36.69
C GLY A 321 -25.71 13.88 -36.25
N ASN A 322 -25.94 13.61 -34.96
CA ASN A 322 -27.30 13.39 -34.47
C ASN A 322 -28.12 14.66 -34.62
N GLN A 323 -29.40 14.46 -34.88
CA GLN A 323 -30.40 15.53 -34.90
C GLN A 323 -31.39 15.28 -33.78
N GLU A 324 -32.06 16.33 -33.38
CA GLU A 324 -33.16 16.26 -32.44
C GLU A 324 -34.26 15.36 -33.04
N ASP A 325 -34.73 14.36 -32.28
CA ASP A 325 -35.85 13.50 -32.69
C ASP A 325 -37.21 14.26 -32.66
N ALA A 326 -38.34 13.58 -32.87
CA ALA A 326 -39.65 14.23 -32.81
C ALA A 326 -40.03 14.74 -31.39
N ILE A 327 -39.35 14.27 -30.32
CA ILE A 327 -39.38 14.89 -28.98
C ILE A 327 -38.20 15.84 -28.73
N GLY A 328 -37.43 16.21 -29.74
CA GLY A 328 -36.35 17.17 -29.61
C GLY A 328 -35.09 16.63 -28.93
N VAL A 329 -34.98 15.33 -28.67
CA VAL A 329 -33.82 14.77 -27.98
C VAL A 329 -32.76 14.42 -29.00
N CYS A 330 -31.59 15.02 -28.81
CA CYS A 330 -30.42 14.74 -29.61
C CYS A 330 -30.03 13.26 -29.48
N GLY A 331 -30.39 12.49 -30.50
CA GLY A 331 -30.28 11.03 -30.48
C GLY A 331 -31.20 10.32 -29.49
N GLY A 332 -32.34 10.90 -29.07
CA GLY A 332 -33.13 10.35 -27.96
C GLY A 332 -34.42 9.59 -28.24
N ASP A 333 -35.29 9.65 -27.22
CA ASP A 333 -36.15 8.57 -26.76
C ASP A 333 -37.62 8.71 -27.20
N CYS A 334 -37.95 9.51 -28.23
CA CYS A 334 -39.26 9.41 -28.89
C CYS A 334 -39.45 7.93 -29.21
N THR A 335 -40.42 7.28 -28.57
CA THR A 335 -40.55 5.84 -28.79
C THR A 335 -41.04 5.58 -30.20
N GLU A 336 -41.90 6.47 -30.72
CA GLU A 336 -42.45 6.42 -32.07
C GLU A 336 -43.11 7.78 -32.42
N ASP A 337 -43.00 8.26 -33.68
CA ASP A 337 -43.72 9.37 -34.39
C ASP A 337 -43.99 8.86 -35.83
N ALA A 338 -44.80 7.82 -35.95
CA ALA A 338 -45.24 7.09 -37.11
C ALA A 338 -46.17 7.88 -38.02
N ASN A 339 -46.84 8.94 -37.57
CA ASN A 339 -47.56 9.81 -38.50
C ASN A 339 -46.68 10.95 -39.06
N GLY A 340 -45.51 11.17 -38.45
CA GLY A 340 -44.41 11.94 -39.02
C GLY A 340 -44.73 13.43 -39.16
N ASN A 341 -45.61 13.94 -38.30
CA ASN A 341 -45.94 15.36 -38.28
C ASN A 341 -44.98 16.16 -37.37
N GLY A 342 -44.01 15.48 -36.75
CA GLY A 342 -43.06 16.05 -35.79
C GLY A 342 -43.56 15.99 -34.34
N ILE A 343 -44.42 15.01 -34.03
CA ILE A 343 -45.01 14.75 -32.70
C ILE A 343 -45.06 13.24 -32.49
N CYS A 344 -44.62 12.74 -31.34
CA CYS A 344 -44.53 11.30 -31.11
C CYS A 344 -45.90 10.60 -31.00
N ASP A 345 -46.07 9.41 -31.56
CA ASP A 345 -47.31 8.60 -31.62
C ASP A 345 -47.83 8.17 -30.29
N ASN A 346 -46.93 7.97 -29.32
CA ASN A 346 -47.35 7.77 -27.94
C ASN A 346 -48.15 8.98 -27.43
N GLU A 347 -48.06 10.11 -28.11
CA GLU A 347 -48.81 11.34 -27.88
C GLU A 347 -50.01 11.50 -28.84
N GLU A 348 -50.26 10.52 -29.73
CA GLU A 348 -51.32 10.57 -30.75
C GLU A 348 -52.26 9.34 -30.72
N GLN A 349 -52.43 8.74 -29.53
CA GLN A 349 -53.30 7.58 -29.28
C GLN A 349 -54.72 7.97 -28.84
N GLY A 350 -55.75 7.32 -29.42
CA GLY A 350 -57.18 7.49 -29.11
C GLY A 350 -58.10 6.80 -30.13
N CYS A 351 -59.41 6.77 -29.93
CA CYS A 351 -60.30 6.04 -30.85
C CYS A 351 -60.32 6.65 -32.26
N THR A 352 -59.84 5.90 -33.26
CA THR A 352 -59.73 6.37 -34.66
C THR A 352 -60.90 5.95 -35.57
N ASP A 353 -61.88 5.20 -35.06
CA ASP A 353 -63.04 4.78 -35.85
C ASP A 353 -64.10 5.88 -35.89
N GLU A 354 -64.27 6.55 -37.04
CA GLU A 354 -65.28 7.60 -37.27
C GLU A 354 -66.73 7.16 -36.99
N ALA A 355 -67.00 5.84 -37.04
CA ALA A 355 -68.32 5.29 -36.75
C ALA A 355 -68.52 5.00 -35.25
N ALA A 356 -67.46 5.01 -34.45
CA ALA A 356 -67.55 4.88 -33.01
C ALA A 356 -68.16 6.14 -32.41
N CYS A 357 -69.00 5.98 -31.39
CA CYS A 357 -69.67 7.10 -30.75
C CYS A 357 -68.73 7.98 -29.90
N ASN A 358 -67.48 7.55 -29.70
CA ASN A 358 -66.40 8.29 -29.04
C ASN A 358 -65.18 8.54 -29.95
N TYR A 359 -65.37 8.59 -31.27
CA TYR A 359 -64.31 8.93 -32.22
C TYR A 359 -63.55 10.21 -31.86
N ASP A 360 -62.22 10.16 -31.94
CA ASP A 360 -61.32 11.29 -31.79
C ASP A 360 -60.64 11.63 -33.13
N SER A 361 -60.99 12.79 -33.68
CA SER A 361 -60.45 13.28 -34.95
C SER A 361 -58.98 13.74 -34.88
N SER A 362 -58.41 13.83 -33.68
CA SER A 362 -57.01 14.17 -33.46
C SER A 362 -56.13 12.98 -33.14
N ALA A 363 -56.71 11.80 -32.88
CA ALA A 363 -55.95 10.58 -32.74
C ALA A 363 -55.51 10.05 -34.11
N ALA A 364 -54.25 9.64 -34.21
CA ALA A 364 -53.73 8.95 -35.39
C ALA A 364 -53.63 7.43 -35.17
N PHE A 365 -53.59 6.98 -33.91
CA PHE A 365 -53.42 5.59 -33.54
C PHE A 365 -54.52 5.13 -32.59
N ASP A 366 -55.18 4.01 -32.92
CA ASP A 366 -56.21 3.44 -32.06
C ASP A 366 -55.60 2.79 -30.82
N ASP A 367 -56.00 3.26 -29.64
CA ASP A 367 -55.63 2.68 -28.35
C ASP A 367 -56.58 1.56 -27.89
N GLY A 368 -57.57 1.21 -28.73
CA GLY A 368 -58.57 0.20 -28.45
C GLY A 368 -59.72 0.69 -27.57
N SER A 369 -59.87 2.00 -27.40
CA SER A 369 -60.93 2.61 -26.59
C SER A 369 -62.25 2.84 -27.34
N CYS A 370 -62.35 2.47 -28.63
CA CYS A 370 -63.56 2.69 -29.43
C CYS A 370 -64.81 1.97 -28.87
N LEU A 371 -65.90 2.73 -28.73
CA LEU A 371 -67.19 2.29 -28.23
C LEU A 371 -68.27 2.38 -29.32
N THR A 372 -69.18 1.42 -29.31
CA THR A 372 -70.34 1.40 -30.21
C THR A 372 -71.60 1.84 -29.49
N LEU A 373 -72.57 2.37 -30.23
CA LEU A 373 -73.91 2.62 -29.70
C LEU A 373 -74.63 1.29 -29.51
N ASP A 374 -75.26 1.12 -28.35
CA ASP A 374 -76.24 0.07 -28.17
C ASP A 374 -77.52 0.37 -28.95
N CYS A 375 -78.41 -0.61 -29.07
CA CYS A 375 -79.63 -0.43 -29.86
C CYS A 375 -80.59 0.64 -29.27
N ALA A 376 -80.35 1.10 -28.02
CA ALA A 376 -81.09 2.19 -27.39
C ALA A 376 -80.42 3.57 -27.62
N GLY A 377 -79.32 3.59 -28.37
CA GLY A 377 -78.58 4.79 -28.73
C GLY A 377 -77.66 5.30 -27.62
N VAL A 378 -77.19 4.43 -26.73
CA VAL A 378 -76.22 4.78 -25.67
C VAL A 378 -74.83 4.26 -26.02
N CYS A 379 -73.82 5.14 -25.96
CA CYS A 379 -72.43 4.80 -26.27
C CYS A 379 -71.83 3.86 -25.22
N GLY A 380 -71.41 2.66 -25.64
CA GLY A 380 -70.89 1.60 -24.76
C GLY A 380 -71.96 0.92 -23.89
N GLY A 381 -73.24 1.01 -24.27
CA GLY A 381 -74.33 0.35 -23.55
C GLY A 381 -74.46 -1.15 -23.87
N ASP A 382 -75.23 -1.88 -23.05
CA ASP A 382 -75.37 -3.36 -23.13
C ASP A 382 -76.69 -3.82 -23.81
N ALA A 383 -77.49 -2.92 -24.39
CA ALA A 383 -78.77 -3.28 -25.00
C ALA A 383 -78.60 -3.90 -26.41
N VAL A 384 -79.29 -5.01 -26.69
CA VAL A 384 -79.20 -5.74 -27.97
C VAL A 384 -80.58 -5.92 -28.61
N GLU A 385 -80.69 -5.80 -29.94
CA GLU A 385 -81.92 -6.13 -30.68
C GLU A 385 -82.21 -7.62 -30.59
N ASP A 386 -83.47 -7.96 -30.29
CA ASP A 386 -83.94 -9.32 -30.41
C ASP A 386 -84.20 -9.70 -31.87
N GLU A 387 -84.49 -10.96 -32.13
CA GLU A 387 -84.63 -11.47 -33.50
C GLU A 387 -85.96 -11.08 -34.17
N CYS A 388 -86.79 -10.32 -33.45
CA CYS A 388 -87.92 -9.59 -33.99
C CYS A 388 -87.56 -8.13 -34.36
N GLY A 389 -86.28 -7.75 -34.23
CA GLY A 389 -85.76 -6.42 -34.53
C GLY A 389 -86.14 -5.36 -33.50
N VAL A 390 -86.43 -5.74 -32.26
CA VAL A 390 -86.76 -4.80 -31.18
C VAL A 390 -85.61 -4.73 -30.17
N CYS A 391 -85.06 -3.54 -30.00
CA CYS A 391 -84.00 -3.29 -29.03
C CYS A 391 -84.41 -3.67 -27.59
N GLY A 392 -83.70 -4.63 -26.98
CA GLY A 392 -83.92 -5.14 -25.62
C GLY A 392 -85.08 -6.14 -25.47
N GLY A 393 -85.54 -6.76 -26.56
CA GLY A 393 -86.66 -7.72 -26.58
C GLY A 393 -86.26 -9.20 -26.36
N ASN A 394 -87.18 -10.17 -26.60
CA ASN A 394 -87.01 -11.59 -26.22
C ASN A 394 -87.41 -12.65 -27.32
N GLY A 395 -86.75 -12.76 -28.51
CA GLY A 395 -86.53 -14.08 -29.18
C GLY A 395 -86.74 -14.32 -30.72
N PRO A 396 -86.26 -15.48 -31.29
CA PRO A 396 -86.19 -15.88 -32.73
C PRO A 396 -87.12 -17.00 -33.28
N ASP A 397 -87.18 -17.09 -34.65
CA ASP A 397 -87.30 -18.22 -35.62
C ASP A 397 -88.37 -18.04 -36.74
N GLY A 398 -87.95 -17.85 -38.00
CA GLY A 398 -88.66 -18.15 -39.27
C GLY A 398 -89.90 -17.33 -39.71
N ASP A 399 -89.87 -16.78 -40.95
CA ASP A 399 -90.94 -16.04 -41.70
C ASP A 399 -91.15 -14.55 -41.27
N CYS A 400 -91.14 -13.47 -42.09
CA CYS A 400 -91.10 -13.22 -43.54
C CYS A 400 -90.42 -11.84 -43.83
N GLY A 401 -90.04 -11.62 -45.09
CA GLY A 401 -89.75 -10.28 -45.62
C GLY A 401 -90.16 -10.00 -47.08
N CYS A 402 -90.17 -10.99 -47.98
CA CYS A 402 -91.00 -11.14 -49.21
C CYS A 402 -90.37 -12.15 -50.19
N ASP A 403 -91.15 -13.16 -50.57
CA ASP A 403 -90.79 -14.28 -51.47
C ASP A 403 -91.17 -14.03 -52.95
N ASP A 404 -90.35 -14.61 -53.84
CA ASP A 404 -90.60 -15.14 -55.19
C ASP A 404 -90.84 -14.19 -56.41
N ILE A 405 -89.85 -14.16 -57.32
CA ILE A 405 -89.97 -13.65 -58.71
C ILE A 405 -90.82 -14.64 -59.55
N PRO A 406 -91.86 -14.19 -60.28
CA PRO A 406 -92.72 -15.07 -61.09
C PRO A 406 -91.97 -15.85 -62.19
N GLU A 407 -92.32 -17.13 -62.36
CA GLU A 407 -91.67 -18.05 -63.32
C GLU A 407 -91.85 -17.57 -64.78
N GLY A 408 -90.73 -17.41 -65.51
CA GLY A 408 -90.68 -16.85 -66.87
C GLY A 408 -90.43 -15.34 -66.93
N ALA A 409 -90.47 -14.64 -65.79
CA ALA A 409 -90.06 -13.25 -65.67
C ALA A 409 -88.59 -13.12 -65.27
N CYS A 410 -87.95 -12.04 -65.72
CA CYS A 410 -86.56 -11.72 -65.35
C CYS A 410 -86.43 -10.75 -64.16
N ASN A 411 -87.54 -10.28 -63.55
CA ASN A 411 -87.54 -9.41 -62.36
C ASN A 411 -88.87 -9.46 -61.55
N CYS A 412 -88.92 -8.85 -60.35
CA CYS A 412 -90.15 -8.72 -59.54
C CYS A 412 -91.26 -7.87 -60.20
N ALA A 413 -90.97 -7.21 -61.33
CA ALA A 413 -91.94 -6.41 -62.08
C ALA A 413 -92.69 -7.21 -63.16
N GLY A 414 -92.19 -8.40 -63.53
CA GLY A 414 -92.87 -9.32 -64.46
C GLY A 414 -92.47 -9.22 -65.94
N ASP A 415 -91.34 -8.59 -66.26
CA ASP A 415 -90.86 -8.42 -67.65
C ASP A 415 -90.28 -9.71 -68.25
N VAL A 416 -90.30 -9.83 -69.59
CA VAL A 416 -89.81 -11.01 -70.35
C VAL A 416 -88.71 -10.59 -71.34
N LEU A 417 -87.77 -11.49 -71.66
CA LEU A 417 -86.68 -11.27 -72.62
C LEU A 417 -87.20 -11.17 -74.07
N ASP A 418 -86.73 -10.16 -74.83
CA ASP A 418 -86.99 -10.00 -76.27
C ASP A 418 -86.06 -10.88 -77.15
N GLU A 419 -86.23 -10.82 -78.47
CA GLU A 419 -85.44 -11.59 -79.45
C GLU A 419 -83.94 -11.21 -79.47
N CYS A 420 -83.57 -10.07 -78.88
CA CYS A 420 -82.19 -9.63 -78.70
C CYS A 420 -81.64 -9.99 -77.30
N GLY A 421 -82.43 -10.65 -76.45
CA GLY A 421 -82.04 -11.12 -75.11
C GLY A 421 -82.09 -10.04 -74.03
N VAL A 422 -82.88 -8.98 -74.19
CA VAL A 422 -83.01 -7.88 -73.22
C VAL A 422 -84.37 -7.96 -72.51
N CYS A 423 -84.36 -7.91 -71.16
CA CYS A 423 -85.57 -7.96 -70.33
C CYS A 423 -86.40 -6.69 -70.54
N GLY A 424 -87.54 -6.80 -71.25
CA GLY A 424 -88.43 -5.67 -71.57
C GLY A 424 -88.03 -4.79 -72.77
N GLY A 425 -87.21 -5.30 -73.71
CA GLY A 425 -86.78 -4.56 -74.92
C GLY A 425 -87.80 -4.53 -76.07
N GLU A 426 -87.58 -3.67 -77.07
CA GLU A 426 -88.47 -3.49 -78.25
C GLU A 426 -88.20 -4.48 -79.42
N GLY A 427 -87.16 -5.33 -79.35
CA GLY A 427 -86.80 -6.29 -80.41
C GLY A 427 -86.09 -5.68 -81.65
N ILE A 428 -85.98 -6.45 -82.74
CA ILE A 428 -85.35 -6.02 -84.01
C ILE A 428 -86.26 -5.02 -84.75
N ALA A 429 -85.73 -3.83 -85.07
CA ALA A 429 -86.47 -2.76 -85.75
C ALA A 429 -86.92 -3.14 -87.18
N GLU A 430 -88.10 -2.66 -87.61
CA GLU A 430 -88.67 -3.02 -88.91
C GLU A 430 -87.80 -2.53 -90.09
N GLY A 431 -87.42 -3.47 -90.98
CA GLY A 431 -86.50 -3.22 -92.10
C GLY A 431 -85.04 -3.57 -91.78
N ALA A 432 -84.67 -3.70 -90.51
CA ALA A 432 -83.37 -4.23 -90.12
C ALA A 432 -83.34 -5.76 -90.19
N CYS A 433 -82.14 -6.31 -90.38
CA CYS A 433 -81.89 -7.75 -90.42
C CYS A 433 -81.11 -8.27 -89.19
N ASP A 434 -80.71 -7.40 -88.25
CA ASP A 434 -80.12 -7.75 -86.95
C ASP A 434 -80.48 -6.74 -85.83
N CYS A 435 -80.11 -7.06 -84.58
CA CYS A 435 -80.34 -6.22 -83.39
C CYS A 435 -79.52 -4.91 -83.37
N ASP A 436 -78.55 -4.78 -84.28
CA ASP A 436 -77.74 -3.57 -84.43
C ASP A 436 -78.34 -2.60 -85.47
N GLY A 437 -79.44 -2.98 -86.13
CA GLY A 437 -80.18 -2.12 -87.05
C GLY A 437 -79.69 -2.15 -88.50
N ASN A 438 -78.84 -3.11 -88.88
CA ASN A 438 -78.31 -3.20 -90.24
C ASN A 438 -79.38 -3.62 -91.25
N VAL A 439 -79.23 -3.22 -92.51
CA VAL A 439 -80.15 -3.54 -93.62
C VAL A 439 -79.47 -4.46 -94.64
N LEU A 440 -80.26 -5.27 -95.35
CA LEU A 440 -79.76 -6.14 -96.43
C LEU A 440 -79.29 -5.31 -97.64
N ASP A 441 -78.10 -5.60 -98.15
CA ASP A 441 -77.59 -4.99 -99.39
C ASP A 441 -78.20 -5.61 -100.67
N GLU A 442 -77.84 -5.09 -101.85
CA GLU A 442 -78.36 -5.56 -103.14
C GLU A 442 -77.96 -7.02 -103.48
N CYS A 443 -77.01 -7.60 -102.75
CA CYS A 443 -76.63 -9.01 -102.81
C CYS A 443 -77.40 -9.88 -101.79
N GLY A 444 -78.22 -9.27 -100.92
CA GLY A 444 -78.98 -9.95 -99.87
C GLY A 444 -78.18 -10.28 -98.62
N VAL A 445 -77.09 -9.55 -98.33
CA VAL A 445 -76.27 -9.74 -97.11
C VAL A 445 -76.53 -8.61 -96.13
N CYS A 446 -76.80 -8.95 -94.86
CA CYS A 446 -77.09 -7.97 -93.81
C CYS A 446 -75.82 -7.16 -93.50
N GLY A 447 -75.84 -5.85 -93.75
CA GLY A 447 -74.70 -4.95 -93.51
C GLY A 447 -73.53 -5.03 -94.52
N GLY A 448 -73.73 -5.54 -95.74
CA GLY A 448 -72.66 -5.68 -96.75
C GLY A 448 -72.33 -4.41 -97.55
N GLU A 449 -71.08 -4.28 -98.06
CA GLU A 449 -70.56 -3.12 -98.79
C GLU A 449 -70.66 -3.20 -100.34
N GLY A 450 -71.60 -3.98 -100.90
CA GLY A 450 -71.61 -4.33 -102.33
C GLY A 450 -71.42 -3.16 -103.32
N ILE A 451 -70.36 -3.22 -104.14
CA ILE A 451 -70.16 -2.41 -105.36
C ILE A 451 -70.42 -3.29 -106.60
N ALA A 452 -71.28 -2.82 -107.50
CA ALA A 452 -71.49 -3.41 -108.83
C ALA A 452 -70.52 -2.82 -109.87
#